data_AF-A0A943RP02-F1
#
_entry.id   AF-A0A943RP02-F1
#
_cell.length_a   1.000
_cell.length_b   1.000
_cell.length_c   1.000
_cell.angle_alpha   90.00
_cell.angle_beta   90.00
_cell.angle_gamma   90.00
#
_symmetry.space_group_name_H-M   'P 1'
#
loop_
_entity.id
_entity.type
_entity.pdbx_description
1 polymer ?
#
loop_
_entity_poly.entity_id
_entity_poly.type
_entity_poly.pdbx_seq_one_letter_code
_entity_poly.pdbx_strand_id
1 'polypeptide(L)'
;MAQKRAELSGAAVVLGSATPSVGTFRRALSGRYSLIELPNRVNNAPLPKVKIVDMRAEFLKGNSSVFSEALHGELKRCFDAGEQAILFMNRRGYSTFVSCRGCGYTLKCPDCDVSMTYHKYENVMKCHYCGRTARIPAKCPQCGKPYLKYFGVGTQQVEEQLKEQFPGVTALRMDYDTTQGKDAHYKILDRFMRGEAQALIGTQMIAKGLDIPNVTTVGVIAADTMLHVPDYRSAERTFQLLTQVAGRAGRGEREGSVIVQSYTPEHAVIELAANQDYRGFYDYEIASRRAGLFPPFSLFIRIVFTGENEAAIDDMNERFAAEMKQRIYAALDAQGASRQELLFMVASPAPMKKRQGLFRYETLMKLVRTKHTAAVIDAIYALCDERRRSEMGNVEINPADMF
;
A
#
# COMPACT_ATOMS: atom_id res chain seq x y z
N MET A 1 -12.89 -10.91 13.59
CA MET A 1 -13.74 -12.11 13.46
C MET A 1 -13.09 -13.36 14.08
N ALA A 2 -11.94 -13.86 13.59
CA ALA A 2 -11.31 -15.08 14.13
C ALA A 2 -11.02 -15.01 15.66
N GLN A 3 -10.49 -13.89 16.14
CA GLN A 3 -10.23 -13.67 17.57
C GLN A 3 -11.49 -13.69 18.41
N LYS A 4 -12.55 -12.98 17.99
CA LYS A 4 -13.83 -12.96 18.71
C LYS A 4 -14.49 -14.34 18.72
N ARG A 5 -14.41 -15.08 17.62
CA ARG A 5 -14.92 -16.46 17.57
C ARG A 5 -14.18 -17.37 18.55
N ALA A 6 -12.86 -17.27 18.60
CA ALA A 6 -12.05 -18.07 19.50
C ALA A 6 -12.30 -17.74 20.98
N GLU A 7 -12.49 -16.47 21.31
CA GLU A 7 -12.94 -16.03 22.64
C GLU A 7 -14.27 -16.68 23.02
N LEU A 8 -15.26 -16.66 22.12
CA LEU A 8 -16.58 -17.25 22.36
C LEU A 8 -16.57 -18.77 22.42
N SER A 9 -15.59 -19.43 21.79
CA SER A 9 -15.51 -20.90 21.72
C SER A 9 -14.42 -21.51 22.60
N GLY A 10 -13.70 -20.71 23.40
CA GLY A 10 -12.55 -21.17 24.18
C GLY A 10 -11.40 -21.74 23.35
N ALA A 11 -11.28 -21.37 22.07
CA ALA A 11 -10.25 -21.88 21.17
C ALA A 11 -8.99 -21.00 21.18
N ALA A 12 -7.86 -21.57 20.74
CA ALA A 12 -6.64 -20.81 20.48
C ALA A 12 -6.64 -20.22 19.05
N VAL A 13 -6.04 -19.04 18.88
CA VAL A 13 -5.80 -18.41 17.56
C VAL A 13 -4.31 -18.33 17.30
N VAL A 14 -3.86 -18.94 16.21
CA VAL A 14 -2.48 -18.82 15.72
C VAL A 14 -2.45 -17.86 14.53
N LEU A 15 -1.64 -16.80 14.64
CA LEU A 15 -1.44 -15.80 13.59
C LEU A 15 -0.06 -15.99 12.95
N GLY A 16 0.03 -16.81 11.90
CA GLY A 16 1.28 -17.01 11.17
C GLY A 16 1.56 -15.91 10.15
N SER A 17 2.73 -15.28 10.22
CA SER A 17 3.21 -14.36 9.18
C SER A 17 4.73 -14.25 9.21
N ALA A 18 5.35 -14.20 8.02
CA ALA A 18 6.77 -13.84 7.88
C ALA A 18 7.00 -12.33 8.04
N THR A 19 5.96 -11.52 7.82
CA THR A 19 5.99 -10.05 7.90
C THR A 19 4.73 -9.56 8.61
N PRO A 20 4.61 -9.79 9.93
CA PRO A 20 3.38 -9.50 10.66
C PRO A 20 3.02 -8.01 10.56
N SER A 21 1.74 -7.68 10.80
CA SER A 21 1.38 -6.26 10.83
C SER A 21 1.99 -5.57 12.04
N VAL A 22 2.35 -4.29 11.91
CA VAL A 22 2.93 -3.49 13.01
C VAL A 22 2.05 -3.53 14.26
N GLY A 23 0.74 -3.49 14.06
CA GLY A 23 -0.23 -3.59 15.16
C GLY A 23 -0.28 -4.96 15.83
N THR A 24 -0.10 -6.05 15.07
CA THR A 24 -0.04 -7.41 15.63
C THR A 24 1.29 -7.65 16.34
N PHE A 25 2.41 -7.26 15.75
CA PHE A 25 3.72 -7.40 16.38
C PHE A 25 3.83 -6.58 17.67
N ARG A 26 3.33 -5.33 17.69
CA ARG A 26 3.23 -4.53 18.92
C ARG A 26 2.45 -5.24 20.04
N ARG A 27 1.33 -5.90 19.70
CA ARG A 27 0.54 -6.66 20.70
C ARG A 27 1.29 -7.87 21.24
N ALA A 28 2.11 -8.50 20.40
CA ALA A 28 3.00 -9.57 20.83
C ALA A 28 4.08 -9.03 21.77
N LEU A 29 4.76 -7.93 21.40
CA LEU A 29 5.76 -7.28 22.25
C LEU A 29 5.20 -6.76 23.59
N SER A 30 3.93 -6.35 23.62
CA SER A 30 3.27 -5.91 24.85
C SER A 30 2.74 -7.06 25.72
N GLY A 31 3.01 -8.32 25.38
CA GLY A 31 2.50 -9.50 26.08
C GLY A 31 1.00 -9.78 25.91
N ARG A 32 0.30 -9.03 25.04
CA ARG A 32 -1.12 -9.33 24.73
C ARG A 32 -1.26 -10.56 23.86
N TYR A 33 -0.27 -10.86 23.02
CA TYR A 33 -0.12 -12.12 22.29
C TYR A 33 1.21 -12.78 22.68
N SER A 34 1.25 -14.10 22.62
CA SER A 34 2.52 -14.84 22.71
C SER A 34 3.27 -14.77 21.37
N LEU A 35 4.53 -14.33 21.40
CA LEU A 35 5.41 -14.30 20.23
C LEU A 35 6.18 -15.62 20.13
N ILE A 36 6.08 -16.30 18.99
CA ILE A 36 6.86 -17.51 18.66
C ILE A 36 7.60 -17.22 17.37
N GLU A 37 8.93 -17.26 17.41
CA GLU A 37 9.79 -16.95 16.26
C GLU A 37 10.46 -18.21 15.70
N LEU A 38 10.53 -18.29 14.37
CA LEU A 38 11.23 -19.32 13.63
C LEU A 38 12.34 -18.62 12.81
N PRO A 39 13.53 -18.40 13.40
CA PRO A 39 14.56 -17.54 12.79
C PRO A 39 15.25 -18.17 11.58
N ASN A 40 15.24 -19.50 11.48
CA ASN A 40 15.92 -20.24 10.43
C ASN A 40 14.97 -20.58 9.28
N ARG A 41 15.44 -20.41 8.04
CA ARG A 41 14.73 -20.89 6.86
C ARG A 41 14.70 -22.41 6.80
N VAL A 42 13.64 -22.93 6.17
CA VAL A 42 13.55 -24.35 5.81
C VAL A 42 14.79 -24.71 4.96
N ASN A 43 15.43 -25.84 5.28
CA ASN A 43 16.64 -26.34 4.63
C ASN A 43 17.88 -25.42 4.68
N ASN A 44 17.89 -24.42 5.57
CA ASN A 44 19.00 -23.47 5.72
C ASN A 44 19.37 -22.73 4.41
N ALA A 45 18.40 -22.58 3.50
CA ALA A 45 18.62 -21.94 2.21
C ALA A 45 19.02 -20.47 2.38
N PRO A 46 20.06 -19.98 1.67
CA PRO A 46 20.51 -18.60 1.78
C PRO A 46 19.42 -17.62 1.33
N LEU A 47 19.52 -16.37 1.79
CA LEU A 47 18.69 -15.29 1.25
C LEU A 47 19.16 -14.97 -0.18
N PRO A 48 18.23 -14.66 -1.10
CA PRO A 48 18.60 -14.27 -2.45
C PRO A 48 19.38 -12.95 -2.41
N LYS A 49 20.33 -12.78 -3.34
CA LYS A 49 21.09 -11.54 -3.48
C LYS A 49 20.17 -10.46 -4.03
N VAL A 50 19.86 -9.47 -3.21
CA VAL A 50 19.04 -8.32 -3.60
C VAL A 50 19.94 -7.16 -3.99
N LYS A 51 19.80 -6.67 -5.23
CA LYS A 51 20.48 -5.46 -5.72
C LYS A 51 19.47 -4.33 -5.88
N ILE A 52 19.66 -3.25 -5.14
CA ILE A 52 18.89 -2.02 -5.31
C ILE A 52 19.53 -1.19 -6.43
N VAL A 53 18.72 -0.64 -7.33
CA VAL A 53 19.17 0.17 -8.47
C VAL A 53 18.47 1.53 -8.43
N ASP A 54 19.27 2.59 -8.53
CA ASP A 54 18.80 3.96 -8.65
C ASP A 54 18.41 4.29 -10.10
N MET A 55 17.10 4.38 -10.35
CA MET A 55 16.58 4.72 -11.68
C MET A 55 16.82 6.19 -12.06
N ARG A 56 17.13 7.07 -11.11
CA ARG A 56 17.54 8.46 -11.42
C ARG A 56 18.92 8.46 -12.06
N ALA A 57 19.84 7.65 -11.52
CA ALA A 57 21.18 7.50 -12.08
C ALA A 57 21.13 6.90 -13.50
N GLU A 58 20.28 5.90 -13.72
CA GLU A 58 20.02 5.35 -15.06
C GLU A 58 19.52 6.42 -16.03
N PHE A 59 18.53 7.21 -15.60
CA PHE A 59 17.99 8.30 -16.41
C PHE A 59 19.05 9.35 -16.77
N LEU A 60 19.91 9.72 -15.82
CA LEU A 60 21.01 10.67 -16.06
C LEU A 60 22.09 10.13 -17.00
N LYS A 61 22.28 8.81 -17.07
CA LYS A 61 23.13 8.14 -18.05
C LYS A 61 22.49 8.00 -19.44
N GLY A 62 21.24 8.44 -19.60
CA GLY A 62 20.49 8.36 -20.85
C GLY A 62 19.59 7.14 -20.99
N ASN A 63 19.49 6.28 -19.98
CA ASN A 63 18.55 5.17 -19.99
C ASN A 63 17.13 5.65 -19.63
N SER A 64 16.26 5.72 -20.63
CA SER A 64 14.84 6.08 -20.45
C SER A 64 13.90 4.87 -20.35
N SER A 65 14.43 3.65 -20.36
CA SER A 65 13.64 2.41 -20.29
C SER A 65 13.07 2.19 -18.89
N VAL A 66 12.09 1.28 -18.81
CA VAL A 66 11.56 0.74 -17.55
C VAL A 66 12.52 -0.25 -16.88
N PHE A 67 13.51 -0.76 -17.63
CA PHE A 67 14.55 -1.65 -17.13
C PHE A 67 15.89 -0.90 -17.06
N SER A 68 16.51 -0.98 -15.90
CA SER A 68 17.89 -0.59 -15.68
C SER A 68 18.81 -1.55 -16.41
N GLU A 69 20.04 -1.13 -16.68
CA GLU A 69 21.07 -2.01 -17.26
C GLU A 69 21.25 -3.30 -16.44
N ALA A 70 21.24 -3.20 -15.10
CA ALA A 70 21.37 -4.36 -14.21
C ALA A 70 20.22 -5.37 -14.37
N LEU A 71 18.96 -4.92 -14.39
CA LEU A 71 17.81 -5.81 -14.60
C LEU A 71 17.81 -6.39 -16.01
N HIS A 72 18.12 -5.58 -17.03
CA HIS A 72 18.22 -6.06 -18.40
C HIS A 72 19.25 -7.20 -18.53
N GLY A 73 20.45 -7.03 -17.94
CA GLY A 73 21.49 -8.07 -17.94
C GLY A 73 21.06 -9.37 -17.24
N GLU A 74 20.40 -9.27 -16.08
CA GLU A 74 19.89 -10.45 -15.36
C GLU A 74 18.73 -11.14 -16.09
N LEU A 75 17.86 -10.38 -16.76
CA LEU A 75 16.80 -10.94 -17.60
C LEU A 75 17.40 -11.68 -18.80
N LYS A 76 18.40 -11.07 -19.46
CA LYS A 76 19.10 -11.72 -20.56
C LYS A 76 19.72 -13.05 -20.12
N ARG A 77 20.48 -13.05 -19.02
CA ARG A 77 21.08 -14.27 -18.44
C ARG A 77 20.02 -15.34 -18.13
N CYS A 78 18.91 -14.93 -17.52
CA CYS A 78 17.79 -15.82 -17.19
C CYS A 78 17.20 -16.47 -18.45
N PHE A 79 16.88 -15.67 -19.47
CA PHE A 79 16.24 -16.17 -20.68
C PHE A 79 17.19 -17.02 -21.54
N ASP A 80 18.47 -16.66 -21.63
CA ASP A 80 19.50 -17.44 -22.32
C ASP A 80 19.71 -18.82 -21.68
N ALA A 81 19.53 -18.93 -20.36
CA ALA A 81 19.61 -20.18 -19.61
C ALA A 81 18.31 -21.01 -19.67
N GLY A 82 17.27 -20.54 -20.36
CA GLY A 82 15.95 -21.18 -20.39
C GLY A 82 15.20 -21.10 -19.06
N GLU A 83 15.59 -20.18 -18.18
CA GLU A 83 14.98 -19.96 -16.87
C GLU A 83 13.83 -18.94 -16.96
N GLN A 84 13.05 -18.84 -15.89
CA GLN A 84 11.88 -17.96 -15.84
C GLN A 84 12.11 -16.75 -14.93
N ALA A 85 11.53 -15.62 -15.30
CA ALA A 85 11.60 -14.37 -14.56
C ALA A 85 10.22 -13.90 -14.10
N ILE A 86 10.17 -13.26 -12.92
CA ILE A 86 9.00 -12.52 -12.45
C ILE A 86 9.31 -11.03 -12.50
N LEU A 87 8.43 -10.27 -13.14
CA LEU A 87 8.46 -8.80 -13.16
C LEU A 87 7.30 -8.27 -12.32
N PHE A 88 7.63 -7.82 -11.12
CA PHE A 88 6.65 -7.32 -10.17
C PHE A 88 6.52 -5.80 -10.27
N MET A 89 5.26 -5.35 -10.30
CA MET A 89 4.90 -3.95 -10.24
C MET A 89 3.68 -3.79 -9.33
N ASN A 90 3.74 -2.87 -8.37
CA ASN A 90 2.58 -2.59 -7.55
C ASN A 90 1.68 -1.54 -8.19
N ARG A 91 0.71 -1.99 -9.00
CA ARG A 91 -0.31 -1.13 -9.61
C ARG A 91 -1.70 -1.51 -9.08
N ARG A 92 -2.19 -0.77 -8.08
CA ARG A 92 -3.63 -0.68 -7.76
C ARG A 92 -4.03 0.80 -7.74
N GLY A 93 -4.85 1.21 -8.70
CA GLY A 93 -5.56 2.50 -8.66
C GLY A 93 -4.98 3.64 -9.51
N TYR A 94 -5.86 4.58 -9.86
CA TYR A 94 -5.67 5.73 -10.76
C TYR A 94 -4.92 6.92 -10.14
N SER A 95 -4.38 6.79 -8.92
CA SER A 95 -3.71 7.89 -8.23
C SER A 95 -2.29 8.08 -8.76
N THR A 96 -2.16 8.89 -9.80
CA THR A 96 -0.87 9.38 -10.28
C THR A 96 -0.34 10.38 -9.25
N PHE A 97 0.72 10.02 -8.53
CA PHE A 97 1.52 11.03 -7.84
C PHE A 97 2.48 11.67 -8.86
N VAL A 98 3.00 12.83 -8.51
CA VAL A 98 3.95 13.57 -9.35
C VAL A 98 5.33 13.50 -8.69
N SER A 99 6.30 12.97 -9.44
CA SER A 99 7.68 12.85 -9.00
C SER A 99 8.67 13.33 -10.07
N CYS A 100 9.83 13.80 -9.64
CA CYS A 100 10.91 14.28 -10.49
C CYS A 100 11.84 13.14 -10.88
N ARG A 101 11.91 12.78 -12.17
CA ARG A 101 12.81 11.72 -12.66
C ARG A 101 14.30 11.98 -12.44
N GLY A 102 14.69 13.25 -12.32
CA GLY A 102 16.10 13.63 -12.14
C GLY A 102 16.60 13.56 -10.70
N CYS A 103 15.73 13.73 -9.69
CA CYS A 103 16.17 13.77 -8.29
C CYS A 103 15.29 12.97 -7.31
N GLY A 104 14.18 12.37 -7.77
CA GLY A 104 13.28 11.56 -6.95
C GLY A 104 12.31 12.37 -6.07
N TYR A 105 12.38 13.70 -6.10
CA TYR A 105 11.48 14.56 -5.33
C TYR A 105 10.02 14.31 -5.69
N THR A 106 9.21 14.00 -4.68
CA THR A 106 7.76 13.80 -4.79
C THR A 106 7.01 14.97 -4.16
N LEU A 107 5.95 15.44 -4.82
CA LEU A 107 5.13 16.53 -4.27
C LEU A 107 4.33 16.05 -3.06
N LYS A 108 4.64 16.64 -1.89
CA LYS A 108 3.99 16.35 -0.61
C LYS A 108 3.12 17.52 -0.12
N CYS A 109 2.20 17.19 0.78
CA CYS A 109 1.47 18.18 1.55
C CYS A 109 2.36 18.75 2.67
N PRO A 110 2.49 20.07 2.82
CA PRO A 110 3.32 20.68 3.87
C PRO A 110 2.78 20.43 5.28
N ASP A 111 1.46 20.22 5.45
CA ASP A 111 0.85 20.05 6.77
C ASP A 111 0.84 18.58 7.23
N CYS A 112 0.77 17.64 6.28
CA CYS A 112 0.58 16.21 6.57
C CYS A 112 1.83 15.36 6.28
N ASP A 113 2.83 15.90 5.60
CA ASP A 113 4.03 15.21 5.10
C ASP A 113 3.74 13.91 4.31
N VAL A 114 2.61 13.89 3.62
CA VAL A 114 2.16 12.78 2.75
C VAL A 114 2.15 13.23 1.29
N SER A 115 2.40 12.30 0.37
CA SER A 115 2.29 12.55 -1.07
C SER A 115 0.88 13.03 -1.44
N MET A 116 0.80 14.04 -2.29
CA MET A 116 -0.47 14.52 -2.83
C MET A 116 -0.86 13.71 -4.07
N THR A 117 -2.17 13.57 -4.32
CA THR A 117 -2.71 12.89 -5.49
C THR A 117 -3.03 13.90 -6.59
N TYR A 118 -2.69 13.58 -7.84
CA TYR A 118 -3.09 14.39 -8.99
C TYR A 118 -4.53 14.05 -9.43
N HIS A 119 -5.38 15.07 -9.48
CA HIS A 119 -6.74 14.97 -10.01
C HIS A 119 -6.78 15.52 -11.44
N LYS A 120 -6.79 14.62 -12.43
CA LYS A 120 -6.72 14.96 -13.86
C LYS A 120 -7.81 15.92 -14.33
N TYR A 121 -9.05 15.76 -13.85
CA TYR A 121 -10.18 16.60 -14.27
C TYR A 121 -10.06 18.04 -13.80
N GLU A 122 -9.51 18.25 -12.61
CA GLU A 122 -9.38 19.58 -11.99
C GLU A 122 -7.98 20.18 -12.20
N ASN A 123 -7.05 19.39 -12.74
CA ASN A 123 -5.65 19.74 -12.94
C ASN A 123 -4.96 20.28 -11.67
N VAL A 124 -5.28 19.70 -10.51
CA VAL A 124 -4.71 20.06 -9.21
C VAL A 124 -4.21 18.83 -8.45
N MET A 125 -3.21 19.05 -7.62
CA MET A 125 -2.81 18.13 -6.56
C MET A 125 -3.74 18.32 -5.37
N LYS A 126 -4.20 17.24 -4.75
CA LYS A 126 -4.98 17.29 -3.51
C LYS A 126 -4.35 16.42 -2.43
N CYS A 127 -4.28 16.94 -1.21
CA CYS A 127 -3.97 16.15 -0.04
C CYS A 127 -5.26 15.49 0.46
N HIS A 128 -5.22 14.16 0.59
CA HIS A 128 -6.41 13.41 1.02
C HIS A 128 -6.72 13.56 2.52
N TYR A 129 -5.71 13.87 3.33
CA TYR A 129 -5.87 13.92 4.79
C TYR A 129 -6.43 15.25 5.28
N CYS A 130 -6.02 16.37 4.68
CA CYS A 130 -6.44 17.70 5.10
C CYS A 130 -7.24 18.46 4.03
N GLY A 131 -7.44 17.88 2.84
CA GLY A 131 -8.17 18.52 1.74
C GLY A 131 -7.41 19.63 1.01
N ARG A 132 -6.19 19.99 1.45
CA ARG A 132 -5.38 21.06 0.82
C ARG A 132 -5.16 20.77 -0.67
N THR A 133 -5.34 21.78 -1.50
CA THR A 133 -5.06 21.70 -2.94
C THR A 133 -3.80 22.50 -3.31
N ALA A 134 -3.11 22.09 -4.37
CA ALA A 134 -1.94 22.78 -4.92
C ALA A 134 -1.85 22.60 -6.43
N ARG A 135 -1.25 23.56 -7.15
CA ARG A 135 -0.94 23.42 -8.58
C ARG A 135 0.37 22.66 -8.77
N ILE A 136 0.51 21.98 -9.91
CA ILE A 136 1.79 21.35 -10.28
C ILE A 136 2.76 22.43 -10.76
N PRO A 137 3.94 22.59 -10.14
CA PRO A 137 4.93 23.54 -10.61
C PRO A 137 5.56 23.08 -11.93
N ALA A 138 5.94 24.01 -12.80
CA ALA A 138 6.59 23.69 -14.08
C ALA A 138 8.02 23.12 -13.93
N LYS A 139 8.67 23.42 -12.80
CA LYS A 139 10.02 22.96 -12.46
C LYS A 139 9.99 22.26 -11.11
N CYS A 140 10.85 21.26 -10.95
CA CYS A 140 11.02 20.57 -9.67
C CYS A 140 11.46 21.58 -8.58
N PRO A 141 10.75 21.68 -7.44
CA PRO A 141 11.15 22.55 -6.33
C PRO A 141 12.54 22.20 -5.73
N GLN A 142 12.96 20.94 -5.82
CA GLN A 142 14.22 20.48 -5.24
C GLN A 142 15.42 20.70 -6.18
N CYS A 143 15.31 20.38 -7.47
CA CYS A 143 16.45 20.45 -8.41
C CYS A 143 16.32 21.53 -9.49
N GLY A 144 15.19 22.25 -9.57
CA GLY A 144 14.93 23.30 -10.56
C GLY A 144 14.74 22.83 -12.00
N LYS A 145 14.83 21.51 -12.28
CA LYS A 145 14.71 20.94 -13.63
C LYS A 145 13.25 20.63 -14.02
N PRO A 146 12.89 20.65 -15.31
CA PRO A 146 11.53 20.36 -15.80
C PRO A 146 11.28 18.84 -15.95
N TYR A 147 11.68 18.03 -14.96
CA TYR A 147 11.57 16.56 -15.00
C TYR A 147 10.42 16.01 -14.15
N LEU A 148 9.46 16.85 -13.80
CA LEU A 148 8.24 16.41 -13.11
C LEU A 148 7.37 15.62 -14.10
N LYS A 149 7.05 14.39 -13.74
CA LYS A 149 6.18 13.51 -14.53
C LYS A 149 5.15 12.87 -13.63
N TYR A 150 4.01 12.55 -14.24
CA TYR A 150 3.04 11.63 -13.65
C TYR A 150 3.68 10.26 -13.59
N PHE A 151 3.76 9.69 -12.39
CA PHE A 151 4.31 8.36 -12.22
C PHE A 151 3.20 7.33 -12.36
N GLY A 152 3.37 6.36 -13.27
CA GLY A 152 2.31 5.43 -13.66
C GLY A 152 2.67 4.47 -14.79
N VAL A 153 3.86 3.86 -14.76
CA VAL A 153 4.18 2.75 -15.67
C VAL A 153 3.17 1.63 -15.41
N GLY A 154 2.49 1.16 -16.46
CA GLY A 154 1.53 0.07 -16.37
C GLY A 154 2.17 -1.30 -16.60
N THR A 155 1.51 -2.37 -16.19
CA THR A 155 1.88 -3.75 -16.54
C THR A 155 1.96 -3.94 -18.07
N GLN A 156 1.11 -3.25 -18.82
CA GLN A 156 1.15 -3.15 -20.29
C GLN A 156 2.46 -2.56 -20.82
N GLN A 157 2.91 -1.43 -20.25
CA GLN A 157 4.15 -0.80 -20.69
C GLN A 157 5.38 -1.66 -20.40
N VAL A 158 5.36 -2.41 -19.29
CA VAL A 158 6.41 -3.40 -18.98
C VAL A 158 6.42 -4.54 -20.00
N GLU A 159 5.25 -5.02 -20.39
CA GLU A 159 5.09 -6.07 -21.41
C GLU A 159 5.59 -5.63 -22.79
N GLU A 160 5.21 -4.42 -23.22
CA GLU A 160 5.68 -3.82 -24.47
C GLU A 160 7.21 -3.69 -24.50
N GLN A 161 7.79 -3.11 -23.44
CA GLN A 161 9.25 -2.93 -23.32
C GLN A 161 10.00 -4.28 -23.26
N LEU A 162 9.41 -5.28 -22.61
CA LEU A 162 9.99 -6.63 -22.58
C LEU A 162 10.02 -7.24 -23.98
N LYS A 163 8.92 -7.11 -24.73
CA LYS A 163 8.82 -7.63 -26.11
C LYS A 163 9.77 -6.90 -27.06
N GLU A 164 9.94 -5.59 -26.90
CA GLU A 164 10.89 -4.79 -27.69
C GLU A 164 12.35 -5.21 -27.44
N GLN A 165 12.74 -5.41 -26.18
CA GLN A 165 14.12 -5.73 -25.81
C GLN A 165 14.47 -7.22 -25.97
N PHE A 166 13.47 -8.11 -25.90
CA PHE A 166 13.66 -9.56 -26.00
C PHE A 166 12.62 -10.17 -26.98
N PRO A 167 12.79 -9.99 -28.30
CA PRO A 167 11.79 -10.33 -29.32
C PRO A 167 11.44 -11.83 -29.47
N GLY A 168 11.98 -12.74 -28.66
CA GLY A 168 11.62 -14.16 -28.62
C GLY A 168 11.03 -14.64 -27.28
N VAL A 169 10.89 -13.74 -26.29
CA VAL A 169 10.45 -14.11 -24.94
C VAL A 169 8.94 -14.09 -24.84
N THR A 170 8.36 -15.23 -24.45
CA THR A 170 6.92 -15.31 -24.15
C THR A 170 6.65 -14.80 -22.75
N ALA A 171 5.77 -13.80 -22.62
CA ALA A 171 5.36 -13.23 -21.35
C ALA A 171 3.88 -13.47 -21.06
N LEU A 172 3.54 -13.62 -19.78
CA LEU A 172 2.17 -13.67 -19.28
C LEU A 172 1.93 -12.47 -18.36
N ARG A 173 0.75 -11.85 -18.48
CA ARG A 173 0.34 -10.74 -17.62
C ARG A 173 -0.71 -11.19 -16.61
N MET A 174 -0.46 -10.93 -15.34
CA MET A 174 -1.34 -11.23 -14.21
C MET A 174 -1.71 -9.93 -13.47
N ASP A 175 -2.77 -9.28 -13.96
CA ASP A 175 -3.37 -8.10 -13.36
C ASP A 175 -4.90 -8.22 -13.33
N TYR A 176 -5.56 -7.19 -12.79
CA TYR A 176 -7.02 -7.20 -12.64
C TYR A 176 -7.75 -7.40 -13.97
N ASP A 177 -7.21 -6.87 -15.07
CA ASP A 177 -7.84 -6.91 -16.39
C ASP A 177 -7.73 -8.32 -17.00
N THR A 178 -6.64 -9.05 -16.73
CA THR A 178 -6.45 -10.42 -17.24
C THR A 178 -7.06 -11.51 -16.35
N THR A 179 -7.47 -11.20 -15.11
CA THR A 179 -7.99 -12.19 -14.15
C THR A 179 -9.49 -12.11 -13.86
N GLN A 180 -10.31 -11.47 -14.70
CA GLN A 180 -11.74 -11.29 -14.42
C GLN A 180 -12.60 -12.57 -14.48
N GLY A 181 -12.13 -13.62 -15.17
CA GLY A 181 -12.82 -14.91 -15.26
C GLY A 181 -12.62 -15.81 -14.03
N LYS A 182 -13.62 -16.65 -13.73
CA LYS A 182 -13.48 -17.74 -12.75
C LYS A 182 -12.28 -18.61 -13.16
N ASP A 183 -11.34 -18.79 -12.24
CA ASP A 183 -10.09 -19.56 -12.41
C ASP A 183 -9.05 -18.98 -13.38
N ALA A 184 -9.23 -17.76 -13.91
CA ALA A 184 -8.28 -17.15 -14.84
C ALA A 184 -6.86 -17.02 -14.24
N HIS A 185 -6.77 -16.67 -12.96
CA HIS A 185 -5.50 -16.60 -12.23
C HIS A 185 -4.81 -17.97 -12.14
N TYR A 186 -5.55 -19.04 -11.81
CA TYR A 186 -5.00 -20.39 -11.77
C TYR A 186 -4.47 -20.84 -13.13
N LYS A 187 -5.20 -20.56 -14.21
CA LYS A 187 -4.77 -20.92 -15.58
C LYS A 187 -3.46 -20.24 -15.97
N ILE A 188 -3.29 -18.94 -15.65
CA ILE A 188 -2.05 -18.21 -15.96
C ILE A 188 -0.87 -18.80 -15.17
N LEU A 189 -1.08 -19.10 -13.89
CA LEU A 189 -0.04 -19.70 -13.04
C LEU A 189 0.34 -21.10 -13.51
N ASP A 190 -0.64 -21.93 -13.83
CA ASP A 190 -0.44 -23.29 -14.32
C ASP A 190 0.38 -23.31 -15.62
N ARG A 191 0.05 -22.42 -16.58
CA ARG A 191 0.85 -22.24 -17.80
C ARG A 191 2.28 -21.80 -17.52
N PHE A 192 2.45 -20.86 -16.58
CA PHE A 192 3.78 -20.41 -16.18
C PHE A 192 4.56 -21.54 -15.48
N MET A 193 3.94 -22.30 -14.58
CA MET A 193 4.57 -23.45 -13.92
C MET A 193 4.95 -24.57 -14.89
N ARG A 194 4.20 -24.75 -16.00
CA ARG A 194 4.54 -25.66 -17.10
C ARG A 194 5.67 -25.16 -18.01
N GLY A 195 6.20 -23.96 -17.79
CA GLY A 195 7.26 -23.38 -18.62
C GLY A 195 6.78 -22.86 -19.98
N GLU A 196 5.47 -22.68 -20.19
CA GLU A 196 4.91 -22.16 -21.45
C GLU A 196 5.24 -20.67 -21.69
N ALA A 197 5.77 -19.99 -20.69
CA ALA A 197 6.19 -18.60 -20.75
C ALA A 197 7.43 -18.37 -19.89
N GLN A 198 8.34 -17.53 -20.37
CA GLN A 198 9.60 -17.22 -19.68
C GLN A 198 9.45 -16.04 -18.71
N ALA A 199 8.45 -15.17 -18.89
CA ALA A 199 8.23 -14.03 -18.00
C ALA A 199 6.80 -13.99 -17.46
N LEU A 200 6.66 -13.70 -16.16
CA LEU A 200 5.37 -13.38 -15.53
C LEU A 200 5.40 -11.94 -15.03
N ILE A 201 4.58 -11.08 -15.64
CA ILE A 201 4.44 -9.68 -15.28
C ILE A 201 3.18 -9.53 -14.43
N GLY A 202 3.28 -8.88 -13.28
CA GLY A 202 2.05 -8.58 -12.55
C GLY A 202 2.23 -7.93 -11.19
N THR A 203 1.14 -7.94 -10.46
CA THR A 203 0.96 -7.14 -9.25
C THR A 203 0.98 -8.00 -7.98
N GLN A 204 0.34 -7.53 -6.90
CA GLN A 204 0.27 -8.20 -5.60
C GLN A 204 -0.23 -9.65 -5.66
N MET A 205 -0.91 -10.05 -6.74
CA MET A 205 -1.40 -11.42 -6.91
C MET A 205 -0.27 -12.44 -7.10
N ILE A 206 0.86 -12.04 -7.71
CA ILE A 206 2.02 -12.93 -7.92
C ILE A 206 2.73 -13.25 -6.60
N ALA A 207 2.67 -12.35 -5.62
CA ALA A 207 3.42 -12.49 -4.37
C ALA A 207 2.87 -13.57 -3.41
N LYS A 208 1.67 -14.13 -3.68
CA LYS A 208 0.98 -15.04 -2.76
C LYS A 208 1.20 -16.52 -3.08
N GLY A 209 1.56 -17.30 -2.07
CA GLY A 209 1.23 -18.73 -1.95
C GLY A 209 1.78 -19.74 -2.96
N LEU A 210 2.62 -19.35 -3.93
CA LEU A 210 3.05 -20.25 -5.00
C LEU A 210 4.58 -20.38 -5.07
N ASP A 211 5.06 -21.61 -4.95
CA ASP A 211 6.46 -21.95 -5.17
C ASP A 211 6.67 -22.29 -6.65
N ILE A 212 7.58 -21.59 -7.33
CA ILE A 212 7.81 -21.74 -8.76
C ILE A 212 9.30 -22.08 -8.94
N PRO A 213 9.66 -23.38 -9.04
CA PRO A 213 11.06 -23.83 -8.95
C PRO A 213 11.99 -23.22 -10.00
N ASN A 214 11.46 -22.93 -11.20
CA ASN A 214 12.23 -22.44 -12.34
C ASN A 214 12.41 -20.90 -12.34
N VAL A 215 11.95 -20.20 -11.31
CA VAL A 215 12.12 -18.75 -11.18
C VAL A 215 13.46 -18.44 -10.53
N THR A 216 14.38 -17.87 -11.33
CA THR A 216 15.72 -17.48 -10.89
C THR A 216 15.92 -15.97 -10.85
N THR A 217 15.15 -15.20 -11.62
CA THR A 217 15.25 -13.74 -11.65
C THR A 217 13.94 -13.08 -11.24
N VAL A 218 14.00 -12.13 -10.32
CA VAL A 218 12.87 -11.29 -9.92
C VAL A 218 13.23 -9.82 -10.10
N GLY A 219 12.52 -9.12 -10.98
CA GLY A 219 12.63 -7.68 -11.17
C GLY A 219 11.48 -6.94 -10.50
N VAL A 220 11.77 -6.08 -9.53
CA VAL A 220 10.79 -5.14 -8.98
C VAL A 220 10.89 -3.83 -9.73
N ILE A 221 9.82 -3.48 -10.43
CA ILE A 221 9.69 -2.23 -11.19
C ILE A 221 9.08 -1.16 -10.29
N ALA A 222 9.79 -0.04 -10.15
CA ALA A 222 9.36 1.13 -9.39
C ALA A 222 8.88 0.80 -7.95
N ALA A 223 9.80 0.27 -7.15
CA ALA A 223 9.57 -0.17 -5.77
C ALA A 223 8.94 0.91 -4.86
N ASP A 224 9.22 2.18 -5.14
CA ASP A 224 8.76 3.34 -4.39
C ASP A 224 7.30 3.76 -4.66
N THR A 225 6.68 3.24 -5.72
CA THR A 225 5.30 3.60 -6.10
C THR A 225 4.33 3.50 -4.92
N MET A 226 4.47 2.45 -4.11
CA MET A 226 3.58 2.22 -2.97
C MET A 226 3.90 3.11 -1.77
N LEU A 227 5.15 3.55 -1.60
CA LEU A 227 5.53 4.50 -0.54
C LEU A 227 4.81 5.84 -0.70
N HIS A 228 4.46 6.19 -1.94
CA HIS A 228 3.81 7.44 -2.28
C HIS A 228 2.28 7.36 -2.34
N VAL A 229 1.69 6.22 -2.00
CA VAL A 229 0.24 6.13 -1.80
C VAL A 229 -0.11 6.89 -0.51
N PRO A 230 -1.12 7.78 -0.51
CA PRO A 230 -1.55 8.50 0.70
C PRO A 230 -2.35 7.59 1.65
N ASP A 231 -1.68 6.56 2.17
CA ASP A 231 -2.11 5.66 3.23
C ASP A 231 -0.97 5.61 4.27
N TYR A 232 -1.30 5.68 5.57
CA TYR A 232 -0.28 5.64 6.62
C TYR A 232 0.40 4.25 6.70
N ARG A 233 -0.20 3.23 6.08
CA ARG A 233 0.35 1.88 5.97
C ARG A 233 1.20 1.66 4.72
N SER A 234 1.44 2.69 3.92
CA SER A 234 2.20 2.58 2.68
C SER A 234 3.59 1.98 2.89
N ALA A 235 4.33 2.44 3.91
CA ALA A 235 5.62 1.86 4.30
C ALA A 235 5.52 0.37 4.67
N GLU A 236 4.56 0.01 5.54
CA GLU A 236 4.29 -1.38 5.93
C GLU A 236 3.95 -2.28 4.73
N ARG A 237 3.09 -1.81 3.83
CA ARG A 237 2.72 -2.56 2.62
C ARG A 237 3.89 -2.70 1.66
N THR A 238 4.69 -1.65 1.47
CA THR A 238 5.91 -1.71 0.65
C THR A 238 6.86 -2.74 1.19
N PHE A 239 7.16 -2.70 2.50
CA PHE A 239 8.05 -3.67 3.13
C PHE A 239 7.56 -5.11 2.92
N GLN A 240 6.28 -5.36 3.21
CA GLN A 240 5.66 -6.68 3.06
C GLN A 240 5.74 -7.19 1.63
N LEU A 241 5.44 -6.34 0.65
CA LEU A 241 5.45 -6.71 -0.77
C LEU A 241 6.86 -6.99 -1.26
N LEU A 242 7.83 -6.10 -0.99
CA LEU A 242 9.21 -6.28 -1.41
C LEU A 242 9.83 -7.52 -0.78
N THR A 243 9.61 -7.76 0.52
CA THR A 243 10.08 -8.97 1.21
C THR A 243 9.46 -10.23 0.63
N GLN A 244 8.15 -10.23 0.36
CA GLN A 244 7.46 -11.38 -0.24
C GLN A 244 7.97 -11.69 -1.64
N VAL A 245 8.17 -10.65 -2.48
CA VAL A 245 8.62 -10.78 -3.86
C VAL A 245 10.09 -11.21 -3.92
N ALA A 246 10.96 -10.61 -3.10
CA ALA A 246 12.33 -11.06 -2.96
C ALA A 246 12.39 -12.53 -2.52
N GLY A 247 11.51 -12.93 -1.60
CA GLY A 247 11.38 -14.32 -1.15
C GLY A 247 10.84 -15.31 -2.18
N ARG A 248 10.53 -14.90 -3.42
CA ARG A 248 10.12 -15.81 -4.53
C ARG A 248 11.31 -16.30 -5.35
N ALA A 249 12.42 -15.57 -5.39
CA ALA A 249 13.62 -16.03 -6.08
C ALA A 249 14.34 -17.11 -5.28
N GLY A 250 14.93 -18.09 -5.96
CA GLY A 250 15.88 -19.04 -5.36
C GLY A 250 15.26 -19.98 -4.33
N ARG A 251 14.04 -20.47 -4.59
CA ARG A 251 13.41 -21.56 -3.80
C ARG A 251 13.78 -22.96 -4.28
N GLY A 252 14.34 -23.08 -5.49
CA GLY A 252 14.93 -24.31 -6.01
C GLY A 252 16.41 -24.44 -5.67
N GLU A 253 17.12 -25.32 -6.40
CA GLU A 253 18.57 -25.55 -6.23
C GLU A 253 19.44 -24.40 -6.75
N ARG A 254 18.87 -23.49 -7.56
CA ARG A 254 19.60 -22.40 -8.21
C ARG A 254 19.53 -21.11 -7.40
N GLU A 255 20.65 -20.39 -7.32
CA GLU A 255 20.69 -19.07 -6.69
C GLU A 255 19.75 -18.10 -7.41
N GLY A 256 18.88 -17.44 -6.64
CA GLY A 256 17.98 -16.40 -7.14
C GLY A 256 18.65 -15.03 -7.14
N SER A 257 18.38 -14.24 -8.18
CA SER A 257 18.76 -12.84 -8.31
C SER A 257 17.53 -11.94 -8.22
N VAL A 258 17.59 -10.91 -7.37
CA VAL A 258 16.49 -9.95 -7.19
C VAL A 258 17.01 -8.55 -7.49
N ILE A 259 16.42 -7.89 -8.48
CA ILE A 259 16.76 -6.49 -8.82
C ILE A 259 15.60 -5.59 -8.41
N VAL A 260 15.86 -4.67 -7.49
CA VAL A 260 14.87 -3.70 -7.00
C VAL A 260 15.17 -2.33 -7.58
N GLN A 261 14.31 -1.88 -8.49
CA GLN A 261 14.49 -0.59 -9.16
C GLN A 261 13.66 0.48 -8.45
N SER A 262 14.29 1.58 -8.05
CA SER A 262 13.61 2.67 -7.36
C SER A 262 14.11 4.05 -7.77
N TYR A 263 13.24 5.04 -7.69
CA TYR A 263 13.60 6.46 -7.79
C TYR A 263 13.91 7.10 -6.43
N THR A 264 13.74 6.36 -5.33
CA THR A 264 14.11 6.76 -3.97
C THR A 264 14.86 5.61 -3.26
N PRO A 265 15.95 5.09 -3.85
CA PRO A 265 16.64 3.91 -3.33
C PRO A 265 17.17 4.08 -1.90
N GLU A 266 17.43 5.31 -1.45
CA GLU A 266 17.89 5.62 -0.09
C GLU A 266 16.75 5.56 0.97
N HIS A 267 15.51 5.31 0.56
CA HIS A 267 14.42 5.24 1.51
C HIS A 267 14.58 4.01 2.40
N ALA A 268 14.68 4.20 3.72
CA ALA A 268 14.98 3.15 4.70
C ALA A 268 14.13 1.86 4.54
N VAL A 269 12.83 2.00 4.23
CA VAL A 269 11.94 0.83 3.99
C VAL A 269 12.41 -0.07 2.84
N ILE A 270 13.02 0.49 1.78
CA ILE A 270 13.53 -0.28 0.64
C ILE A 270 14.75 -1.09 1.07
N GLU A 271 15.69 -0.46 1.78
CA GLU A 271 16.89 -1.12 2.31
C GLU A 271 16.54 -2.22 3.31
N LEU A 272 15.65 -1.92 4.27
CA LEU A 272 15.18 -2.87 5.27
C LEU A 272 14.46 -4.06 4.63
N ALA A 273 13.65 -3.82 3.59
CA ALA A 273 12.97 -4.90 2.87
C ALA A 273 13.93 -5.74 2.03
N ALA A 274 14.94 -5.14 1.39
CA ALA A 274 15.97 -5.85 0.66
C ALA A 274 16.79 -6.78 1.57
N ASN A 275 17.07 -6.32 2.79
CA ASN A 275 17.74 -7.11 3.83
C ASN A 275 16.80 -8.07 4.59
N GLN A 276 15.49 -8.01 4.32
CA GLN A 276 14.45 -8.76 5.03
C GLN A 276 14.47 -8.54 6.55
N ASP A 277 14.91 -7.36 6.98
CA ASP A 277 15.01 -6.99 8.39
C ASP A 277 13.68 -6.43 8.91
N TYR A 278 12.82 -7.36 9.35
CA TYR A 278 11.53 -6.99 9.91
C TYR A 278 11.65 -6.23 11.24
N ARG A 279 12.67 -6.51 12.06
CA ARG A 279 12.84 -5.85 13.37
C ARG A 279 13.24 -4.40 13.17
N GLY A 280 14.24 -4.14 12.33
CA GLY A 280 14.62 -2.78 11.94
C GLY A 280 13.47 -2.02 11.27
N PHE A 281 12.70 -2.69 10.40
CA PHE A 281 11.48 -2.11 9.83
C PHE A 281 10.44 -1.75 10.89
N TYR A 282 10.18 -2.64 11.86
CA TYR A 282 9.22 -2.38 12.92
C TYR A 282 9.61 -1.15 13.74
N ASP A 283 10.89 -1.06 14.14
CA ASP A 283 11.39 0.05 14.97
C ASP A 283 11.32 1.39 14.21
N TYR A 284 11.69 1.40 12.94
CA TYR A 284 11.53 2.55 12.05
C TYR A 284 10.07 2.99 11.93
N GLU A 285 9.18 2.05 11.58
CA GLU A 285 7.78 2.35 11.29
C GLU A 285 7.00 2.74 12.55
N ILE A 286 7.23 2.07 13.68
CA ILE A 286 6.51 2.38 14.92
C ILE A 286 6.90 3.75 15.47
N ALA A 287 8.15 4.19 15.29
CA ALA A 287 8.60 5.53 15.65
C ALA A 287 7.90 6.59 14.81
N SER A 288 7.88 6.42 13.48
CA SER A 288 7.16 7.31 12.55
C SER A 288 5.66 7.39 12.88
N ARG A 289 5.01 6.25 13.10
CA ARG A 289 3.60 6.22 13.50
C ARG A 289 3.32 6.88 14.83
N ARG A 290 4.27 6.84 15.77
CA ARG A 290 4.12 7.54 17.06
C ARG A 290 4.17 9.04 16.88
N ALA A 291 5.14 9.54 16.12
CA ALA A 291 5.30 10.96 15.84
C ALA A 291 4.09 11.54 15.11
N GLY A 292 3.56 10.83 14.10
CA GLY A 292 2.37 11.24 13.35
C GLY A 292 1.02 10.92 14.03
N LEU A 293 1.03 10.36 15.24
CA LEU A 293 -0.15 9.81 15.91
C LEU A 293 -0.98 8.92 14.96
N PHE A 294 -0.34 8.01 14.22
CA PHE A 294 -1.02 7.03 13.37
C PHE A 294 -1.32 5.76 14.16
N PRO A 295 -2.28 4.92 13.70
CA PRO A 295 -2.57 3.66 14.37
C PRO A 295 -1.31 2.78 14.47
N PRO A 296 -0.95 2.31 15.68
CA PRO A 296 -1.88 2.01 16.77
C PRO A 296 -1.99 3.07 17.88
N PHE A 297 -1.43 4.27 17.71
CA PHE A 297 -1.50 5.36 18.70
C PHE A 297 -2.75 6.23 18.57
N SER A 298 -3.45 6.13 17.45
CA SER A 298 -4.76 6.71 17.22
C SER A 298 -5.69 5.71 16.52
N LEU A 299 -6.93 6.13 16.30
CA LEU A 299 -7.91 5.47 15.45
C LEU A 299 -8.31 6.45 14.35
N PHE A 300 -8.34 5.99 13.11
CA PHE A 300 -9.19 6.60 12.10
C PHE A 300 -10.57 5.95 12.18
N ILE A 301 -11.63 6.74 12.14
CA ILE A 301 -13.00 6.25 12.13
C ILE A 301 -13.70 6.90 10.96
N ARG A 302 -14.33 6.09 10.11
CA ARG A 302 -15.04 6.55 8.92
C ARG A 302 -16.47 6.04 8.91
N ILE A 303 -17.39 6.92 8.54
CA ILE A 303 -18.75 6.57 8.13
C ILE A 303 -18.95 7.13 6.72
N VAL A 304 -19.39 6.28 5.79
CA VAL A 304 -19.65 6.67 4.39
C VAL A 304 -21.14 6.81 4.16
N PHE A 305 -21.56 7.87 3.48
CA PHE A 305 -22.92 8.13 3.06
C PHE A 305 -23.02 8.05 1.53
N THR A 306 -24.03 7.35 1.02
CA THR A 306 -24.20 7.12 -0.42
C THR A 306 -25.63 7.33 -0.88
N GLY A 307 -25.82 8.02 -2.02
CA GLY A 307 -27.14 8.21 -2.62
C GLY A 307 -27.12 8.92 -3.97
N GLU A 308 -28.28 9.06 -4.60
CA GLU A 308 -28.42 9.61 -5.96
C GLU A 308 -28.38 11.15 -6.01
N ASN A 309 -28.89 11.82 -4.98
CA ASN A 309 -28.92 13.27 -4.89
C ASN A 309 -27.73 13.79 -4.08
N GLU A 310 -26.78 14.42 -4.75
CA GLU A 310 -25.55 14.94 -4.15
C GLU A 310 -25.81 15.89 -2.97
N ALA A 311 -26.67 16.89 -3.17
CA ALA A 311 -26.91 17.93 -2.16
C ALA A 311 -27.59 17.36 -0.90
N ALA A 312 -28.48 16.38 -1.08
CA ALA A 312 -29.13 15.71 0.04
C ALA A 312 -28.15 14.86 0.87
N ILE A 313 -27.21 14.18 0.20
CA ILE A 313 -26.19 13.36 0.88
C ILE A 313 -25.17 14.24 1.60
N ASP A 314 -24.77 15.36 1.01
CA ASP A 314 -23.85 16.32 1.63
C ASP A 314 -24.45 16.92 2.91
N ASP A 315 -25.67 17.49 2.83
CA ASP A 315 -26.40 18.05 3.97
C ASP A 315 -26.62 17.01 5.09
N MET A 316 -26.95 15.77 4.72
CA MET A 316 -27.08 14.67 5.69
C MET A 316 -25.74 14.38 6.40
N ASN A 317 -24.63 14.31 5.65
CA ASN A 317 -23.31 14.05 6.20
C ASN A 317 -22.86 15.18 7.14
N GLU A 318 -23.08 16.44 6.76
CA GLU A 318 -22.73 17.60 7.58
C GLU A 318 -23.52 17.62 8.91
N ARG A 319 -24.84 17.41 8.86
CA ARG A 319 -25.69 17.34 10.06
C ARG A 319 -25.29 16.19 10.97
N PHE A 320 -25.04 15.01 10.39
CA PHE A 320 -24.58 13.85 11.14
C PHE A 320 -23.23 14.11 11.81
N ALA A 321 -22.26 14.70 11.09
CA ALA A 321 -20.95 15.03 11.64
C ALA A 321 -21.05 16.02 12.81
N ALA A 322 -21.92 17.03 12.71
CA ALA A 322 -22.15 17.99 13.79
C ALA A 322 -22.71 17.30 15.05
N GLU A 323 -23.73 16.44 14.90
CA GLU A 323 -24.31 15.67 16.01
C GLU A 323 -23.29 14.68 16.61
N MET A 324 -22.54 13.98 15.76
CA MET A 324 -21.49 13.04 16.16
C MET A 324 -20.40 13.72 16.97
N LYS A 325 -19.96 14.91 16.57
CA LYS A 325 -18.98 15.70 17.32
C LYS A 325 -19.48 16.04 18.73
N GLN A 326 -20.75 16.42 18.88
CA GLN A 326 -21.33 16.70 20.20
C GLN A 326 -21.42 15.43 21.06
N ARG A 327 -21.84 14.31 20.47
CA ARG A 327 -21.90 13.01 21.18
C ARG A 327 -20.53 12.57 21.68
N ILE A 328 -19.49 12.73 20.86
CA ILE A 328 -18.10 12.42 21.24
C ILE A 328 -17.63 13.33 22.37
N TYR A 329 -17.89 14.64 22.29
CA TYR A 329 -17.52 15.56 23.36
C TYR A 329 -18.22 15.26 24.67
N ALA A 330 -19.52 14.95 24.65
CA ALA A 330 -20.24 14.53 25.84
C ALA A 330 -19.63 13.24 26.45
N ALA A 331 -19.25 12.26 25.62
CA ALA A 331 -18.61 11.03 26.09
C ALA A 331 -17.21 11.27 26.69
N LEU A 332 -16.43 12.20 26.12
CA LEU A 332 -15.14 12.61 26.67
C LEU A 332 -15.31 13.37 27.99
N ASP A 333 -16.20 14.36 28.04
CA ASP A 333 -16.45 15.17 29.23
C ASP A 333 -16.95 14.30 30.40
N ALA A 334 -17.84 13.33 30.13
CA ALA A 334 -18.33 12.38 31.14
C ALA A 334 -17.22 11.51 31.75
N GLN A 335 -16.08 11.36 31.05
CA GLN A 335 -14.91 10.61 31.51
C GLN A 335 -13.80 11.52 32.06
N GLY A 336 -14.05 12.83 32.15
CA GLY A 336 -13.05 13.84 32.53
C GLY A 336 -11.90 13.96 31.52
N ALA A 337 -12.13 13.58 30.27
CA ALA A 337 -11.13 13.55 29.21
C ALA A 337 -11.04 14.89 28.47
N SER A 338 -9.89 15.15 27.83
CA SER A 338 -9.74 16.35 27.01
C SER A 338 -10.44 16.19 25.67
N ARG A 339 -11.21 17.20 25.25
CA ARG A 339 -11.81 17.25 23.89
C ARG A 339 -10.75 17.23 22.77
N GLN A 340 -9.48 17.52 23.08
CA GLN A 340 -8.34 17.42 22.15
C GLN A 340 -7.96 15.97 21.81
N GLU A 341 -8.56 14.97 22.48
CA GLU A 341 -8.41 13.57 22.07
C GLU A 341 -9.04 13.31 20.70
N LEU A 342 -10.07 14.09 20.30
CA LEU A 342 -10.55 14.16 18.93
C LEU A 342 -9.66 15.13 18.14
N LEU A 343 -8.66 14.60 17.44
CA LEU A 343 -7.67 15.41 16.70
C LEU A 343 -8.31 16.16 15.53
N PHE A 344 -9.18 15.50 14.78
CA PHE A 344 -9.99 16.14 13.75
C PHE A 344 -11.25 15.32 13.47
N MET A 345 -12.25 16.00 12.90
CA MET A 345 -13.42 15.41 12.26
C MET A 345 -13.78 16.28 11.06
N VAL A 346 -13.95 15.66 9.90
CA VAL A 346 -14.27 16.33 8.65
C VAL A 346 -15.43 15.58 7.97
N ALA A 347 -16.44 16.35 7.56
CA ALA A 347 -17.45 15.93 6.59
C ALA A 347 -16.97 16.39 5.22
N SER A 348 -16.82 15.46 4.27
CA SER A 348 -16.33 15.79 2.93
C SER A 348 -16.81 14.78 1.89
N PRO A 349 -16.70 15.06 0.59
CA PRO A 349 -16.80 14.03 -0.44
C PRO A 349 -15.82 12.89 -0.16
N ALA A 350 -16.24 11.65 -0.40
CA ALA A 350 -15.35 10.50 -0.34
C ALA A 350 -14.30 10.59 -1.48
N PRO A 351 -13.10 9.99 -1.32
CA PRO A 351 -12.02 10.07 -2.32
C PRO A 351 -12.47 9.71 -3.74
N MET A 352 -13.31 8.68 -3.86
CA MET A 352 -14.09 8.42 -5.08
C MET A 352 -15.51 8.94 -4.90
N LYS A 353 -15.71 10.21 -5.27
CA LYS A 353 -16.96 10.98 -5.09
C LYS A 353 -18.19 10.34 -5.73
N LYS A 354 -18.02 9.61 -6.85
CA LYS A 354 -19.14 8.92 -7.53
C LYS A 354 -18.75 7.49 -7.87
N ARG A 355 -19.60 6.51 -7.53
CA ARG A 355 -19.40 5.10 -7.84
C ARG A 355 -20.73 4.46 -8.21
N GLN A 356 -20.78 3.78 -9.37
CA GLN A 356 -21.99 3.11 -9.87
C GLN A 356 -23.22 4.05 -9.90
N GLY A 357 -23.02 5.31 -10.30
CA GLY A 357 -24.10 6.30 -10.37
C GLY A 357 -24.42 7.04 -9.07
N LEU A 358 -23.97 6.54 -7.91
CA LEU A 358 -24.24 7.13 -6.60
C LEU A 358 -23.13 8.08 -6.14
N PHE A 359 -23.51 9.21 -5.55
CA PHE A 359 -22.61 10.12 -4.85
C PHE A 359 -22.21 9.55 -3.51
N ARG A 360 -20.97 9.83 -3.09
CA ARG A 360 -20.36 9.32 -1.87
C ARG A 360 -19.74 10.46 -1.07
N TYR A 361 -20.20 10.61 0.16
CA TYR A 361 -19.63 11.52 1.16
C TYR A 361 -19.17 10.69 2.37
N GLU A 362 -18.27 11.23 3.17
CA GLU A 362 -17.78 10.58 4.38
C GLU A 362 -17.64 11.56 5.54
N THR A 363 -17.91 11.06 6.74
CA THR A 363 -17.43 11.66 7.98
C THR A 363 -16.18 10.89 8.39
N LEU A 364 -15.02 11.53 8.29
CA LEU A 364 -13.74 10.96 8.70
C LEU A 364 -13.24 11.68 9.95
N MET A 365 -12.81 10.92 10.95
CA MET A 365 -12.26 11.47 12.18
C MET A 365 -11.02 10.70 12.63
N LYS A 366 -10.17 11.40 13.39
CA LYS A 366 -8.97 10.82 14.01
C LYS A 366 -9.02 11.04 15.52
N LEU A 367 -9.02 9.94 16.27
CA LEU A 367 -9.14 9.91 17.72
C LEU A 367 -7.84 9.37 18.33
N VAL A 368 -7.23 10.08 19.27
CA VAL A 368 -6.08 9.57 20.03
C VAL A 368 -6.50 8.33 20.82
N ARG A 369 -5.63 7.31 20.84
CA ARG A 369 -5.90 6.11 21.62
C ARG A 369 -5.47 6.33 23.08
N THR A 370 -6.45 6.39 23.97
CA THR A 370 -6.32 6.59 25.41
C THR A 370 -7.16 5.54 26.16
N LYS A 371 -7.27 5.67 27.48
CA LYS A 371 -8.20 4.87 28.29
C LYS A 371 -9.68 5.21 28.01
N HIS A 372 -9.96 6.38 27.45
CA HIS A 372 -11.31 6.88 27.17
C HIS A 372 -11.86 6.39 25.82
N THR A 373 -10.99 5.84 24.97
CA THR A 373 -11.33 5.41 23.61
C THR A 373 -12.52 4.44 23.56
N ALA A 374 -12.66 3.52 24.52
CA ALA A 374 -13.78 2.58 24.52
C ALA A 374 -15.12 3.29 24.63
N ALA A 375 -15.27 4.20 25.60
CA ALA A 375 -16.50 4.97 25.80
C ALA A 375 -16.86 5.85 24.59
N VAL A 376 -15.85 6.44 23.94
CA VAL A 376 -16.06 7.23 22.72
C VAL A 376 -16.52 6.36 21.56
N ILE A 377 -15.92 5.17 21.38
CA ILE A 377 -16.35 4.21 20.36
C ILE A 377 -17.79 3.74 20.60
N ASP A 378 -18.15 3.43 21.84
CA ASP A 378 -19.52 3.04 22.19
C ASP A 378 -20.53 4.17 21.88
N ALA A 379 -20.17 5.42 22.17
CA ALA A 379 -20.99 6.58 21.87
C ALA A 379 -21.16 6.81 20.35
N ILE A 380 -20.12 6.53 19.55
CA ILE A 380 -20.17 6.56 18.08
C ILE A 380 -21.14 5.49 17.57
N TYR A 381 -21.00 4.24 18.03
CA TYR A 381 -21.89 3.16 17.63
C TYR A 381 -23.34 3.44 18.01
N ALA A 382 -23.59 3.90 19.24
CA ALA A 382 -24.92 4.26 19.71
C ALA A 382 -25.60 5.30 18.79
N LEU A 383 -24.89 6.38 18.43
CA LEU A 383 -25.45 7.38 17.53
C LEU A 383 -25.68 6.83 16.11
N CYS A 384 -24.76 6.02 15.59
CA CYS A 384 -24.94 5.36 14.29
C CYS A 384 -26.16 4.44 14.27
N ASP A 385 -26.47 3.77 15.37
CA ASP A 385 -27.65 2.92 15.48
C ASP A 385 -28.93 3.76 15.62
N GLU A 386 -28.92 4.81 16.45
CA GLU A 386 -30.02 5.77 16.62
C GLU A 386 -30.39 6.49 15.31
N ARG A 387 -29.40 6.81 14.47
CA ARG A 387 -29.55 7.54 13.20
C ARG A 387 -29.48 6.64 11.98
N ARG A 388 -29.65 5.31 12.14
CA ARG A 388 -29.48 4.36 11.05
C ARG A 388 -30.40 4.68 9.87
N ARG A 389 -29.80 4.75 8.68
CA ARG A 389 -30.50 4.96 7.38
C ARG A 389 -29.91 4.04 6.31
N SER A 390 -30.65 3.83 5.24
CA SER A 390 -30.23 3.04 4.07
C SER A 390 -28.98 3.61 3.39
N GLU A 391 -28.84 4.93 3.41
CA GLU A 391 -27.78 5.70 2.77
C GLU A 391 -26.48 5.68 3.59
N MET A 392 -26.54 5.26 4.86
CA MET A 392 -25.40 5.28 5.77
C MET A 392 -24.72 3.90 5.84
N GLY A 393 -23.42 3.89 5.56
CA GLY A 393 -22.55 2.74 5.70
C GLY A 393 -22.30 2.34 7.15
N ASN A 394 -21.49 1.31 7.36
CA ASN A 394 -21.09 0.89 8.69
C ASN A 394 -19.96 1.76 9.24
N VAL A 395 -19.78 1.76 10.55
CA VAL A 395 -18.62 2.39 11.20
C VAL A 395 -17.37 1.59 10.86
N GLU A 396 -16.42 2.22 10.18
CA GLU A 396 -15.14 1.63 9.83
C GLU A 396 -14.04 2.16 10.76
N ILE A 397 -13.52 1.31 11.65
CA ILE A 397 -12.38 1.64 12.51
C ILE A 397 -11.09 1.20 11.83
N ASN A 398 -10.18 2.15 11.64
CA ASN A 398 -8.95 2.03 10.87
C ASN A 398 -9.21 1.38 9.51
N PRO A 399 -9.99 2.03 8.63
CA PRO A 399 -10.45 1.44 7.38
C PRO A 399 -9.29 0.80 6.62
N ALA A 400 -9.61 -0.35 6.00
CA ALA A 400 -8.63 -1.17 5.28
C ALA A 400 -8.09 -0.43 4.05
N ASP A 401 -8.92 0.40 3.44
CA ASP A 401 -8.55 1.31 2.39
C ASP A 401 -9.12 2.69 2.70
N MET A 402 -8.28 3.73 2.58
CA MET A 402 -8.73 5.11 2.68
C MET A 402 -9.43 5.58 1.38
N PHE A 403 -9.34 4.83 0.27
CA PHE A 403 -9.88 5.16 -1.06
C PHE A 403 -11.29 4.60 -1.37
#